data_AF-A0A7G9RXB2-F1
#
_entry.id   AF-A0A7G9RXB2-F1
#
_cell.length_a   1.000
_cell.length_b   1.000
_cell.length_c   1.000
_cell.angle_alpha   90.00
_cell.angle_beta   90.00
_cell.angle_gamma   90.00
#
_symmetry.space_group_name_H-M   'P 1'
#
loop_
_entity.id
_entity.type
_entity.pdbx_description
1 polymer ?
#
loop_
_entity_poly.entity_id
_entity_poly.type
_entity_poly.pdbx_seq_one_letter_code
_entity_poly.pdbx_strand_id
1 'polypeptide(L)' 'MCVISVRTTEEERNMIKTYAEFFGMTLSEFVKTSAIEKIEDLLDLQAIEEYEKYIRQGNNKIVAHDDILSEAGLK' A
#
# COMPACT_ATOMS: atom_id res chain seq x y z
N MET A 1 -20.51 11.99 5.70
CA MET A 1 -20.48 10.59 5.22
C MET A 1 -20.55 10.64 3.70
N CYS A 2 -19.56 10.09 3.00
CA CYS A 2 -19.54 10.04 1.53
C CYS A 2 -20.02 8.65 1.10
N VAL A 3 -20.76 8.55 0.00
CA VAL A 3 -21.29 7.29 -0.53
C VAL A 3 -20.67 7.02 -1.88
N ILE A 4 -20.08 5.83 -2.03
CA ILE A 4 -19.59 5.32 -3.31
C ILE A 4 -20.56 4.25 -3.77
N SER A 5 -21.07 4.39 -4.99
CA SER A 5 -21.96 3.39 -5.61
C SER A 5 -21.19 2.62 -6.67
N VAL A 6 -21.05 1.31 -6.48
CA VAL A 6 -20.42 0.40 -7.44
C VAL A 6 -21.49 -0.52 -8.01
N ARG A 7 -21.55 -0.64 -9.34
CA ARG A 7 -22.43 -1.59 -10.02
C ARG A 7 -21.76 -2.95 -10.04
N THR A 8 -22.47 -3.98 -9.57
CA THR A 8 -22.02 -5.37 -9.57
C THR A 8 -23.17 -6.26 -10.02
N THR A 9 -22.85 -7.49 -10.44
CA THR A 9 -23.83 -8.57 -10.50
C THR A 9 -24.18 -9.05 -9.08
N GLU A 10 -25.24 -9.86 -8.96
CA GLU A 10 -25.58 -10.48 -7.67
C GLU A 10 -24.51 -11.49 -7.24
N GLU A 11 -23.91 -12.21 -8.19
CA GLU A 11 -22.86 -13.19 -7.93
C GLU A 11 -21.60 -12.54 -7.37
N GLU A 12 -21.11 -11.47 -8.02
CA GLU A 12 -19.96 -10.69 -7.55
C GLU A 12 -20.21 -10.14 -6.14
N ARG A 13 -21.39 -9.56 -5.90
CA ARG A 13 -21.75 -9.02 -4.59
C ARG A 13 -21.72 -10.10 -3.51
N ASN A 14 -22.29 -11.28 -3.80
CA ASN A 14 -22.34 -12.38 -2.85
C ASN A 14 -20.95 -12.95 -2.57
N MET A 15 -20.10 -13.05 -3.59
CA MET A 15 -18.71 -13.50 -3.45
C MET A 15 -17.91 -12.55 -2.56
N ILE A 16 -17.95 -11.25 -2.84
CA ILE A 16 -17.23 -10.23 -2.06
C ILE A 16 -17.76 -10.20 -0.63
N LYS A 17 -19.08 -10.28 -0.45
CA LYS A 17 -19.71 -10.28 0.89
C LYS A 17 -19.27 -11.51 1.71
N THR A 18 -19.31 -12.70 1.11
CA THR A 18 -18.91 -13.95 1.78
C THR A 18 -17.43 -13.90 2.19
N TYR A 19 -16.59 -13.37 1.30
CA TYR A 19 -15.17 -13.16 1.60
C TYR A 19 -15.00 -12.20 2.79
N ALA A 20 -15.63 -11.02 2.76
CA ALA A 20 -15.54 -10.05 3.85
C ALA A 20 -16.00 -10.64 5.19
N GLU A 21 -17.12 -11.36 5.19
CA GLU A 21 -17.67 -12.02 6.39
C GLU A 21 -16.73 -13.09 6.95
N PHE A 22 -16.03 -13.83 6.09
CA PHE A 22 -15.03 -14.82 6.51
C PHE A 22 -13.89 -14.18 7.33
N PHE A 23 -13.50 -12.94 7.00
CA PHE A 23 -12.51 -12.17 7.75
C PHE A 23 -13.12 -11.30 8.86
N GLY A 24 -14.41 -11.42 9.14
CA GLY A 24 -15.10 -10.63 10.17
C GLY A 24 -15.30 -9.16 9.81
N MET A 25 -15.22 -8.81 8.53
CA MET A 25 -15.36 -7.44 8.02
C MET A 25 -16.73 -7.23 7.37
N THR A 26 -17.19 -5.98 7.34
CA THR A 26 -18.37 -5.63 6.52
C THR A 26 -17.99 -5.51 5.05
N LEU A 27 -18.95 -5.69 4.13
CA LEU A 27 -18.74 -5.50 2.69
C LEU A 27 -18.12 -4.13 2.36
N SER A 28 -18.63 -3.06 2.96
CA SER A 28 -18.14 -1.69 2.72
C SER A 28 -16.74 -1.46 3.28
N GLU A 29 -16.43 -2.07 4.41
CA GLU A 29 -15.10 -2.00 5.02
C GLU A 29 -14.07 -2.71 4.15
N PHE A 30 -14.37 -3.94 3.71
CA PHE A 30 -13.52 -4.68 2.80
C PHE A 30 -13.26 -3.91 1.50
N VAL A 31 -14.32 -3.43 0.83
CA VAL A 31 -14.18 -2.67 -0.43
C VAL A 31 -13.34 -1.40 -0.23
N LYS A 32 -13.54 -0.69 0.89
CA LYS A 32 -12.77 0.53 1.19
C LYS A 32 -11.30 0.22 1.44
N THR A 33 -11.02 -0.76 2.29
CA THR A 33 -9.64 -1.14 2.66
C THR A 33 -8.89 -1.67 1.46
N SER A 34 -9.46 -2.61 0.71
CA SER A 34 -8.80 -3.16 -0.48
C SER A 34 -8.54 -2.12 -1.57
N ALA A 35 -9.42 -1.12 -1.73
CA ALA A 35 -9.18 -0.02 -2.66
C ALA A 35 -8.00 0.86 -2.22
N ILE A 36 -7.87 1.13 -0.92
CA ILE A 36 -6.76 1.92 -0.37
C ILE A 36 -5.45 1.14 -0.45
N GLU A 37 -5.43 -0.12 -0.02
CA GLU A 37 -4.26 -1.00 -0.10
C GLU A 37 -3.74 -1.09 -1.54
N LYS A 38 -4.64 -1.19 -2.51
CA LYS A 38 -4.22 -1.24 -3.92
C LYS A 38 -3.56 0.05 -4.40
N ILE A 39 -3.98 1.20 -3.88
CA ILE A 39 -3.36 2.50 -4.18
C ILE A 39 -1.99 2.57 -3.51
N GLU A 40 -1.88 2.15 -2.25
CA GLU A 40 -0.62 2.10 -1.50
C GLU A 40 0.42 1.21 -2.19
N ASP A 41 0.04 -0.01 -2.61
CA ASP A 41 0.90 -0.91 -3.38
C ASP A 41 1.47 -0.25 -4.63
N LEU A 42 0.66 0.54 -5.34
CA LEU A 42 1.09 1.24 -6.55
C LEU A 42 2.08 2.36 -6.24
N LEU A 43 1.87 3.09 -5.14
CA LEU A 43 2.79 4.14 -4.70
C LEU A 43 4.12 3.56 -4.22
N ASP A 44 4.07 2.46 -3.46
CA ASP A 44 5.27 1.76 -2.99
C ASP A 44 6.10 1.23 -4.17
N LEU A 45 5.45 0.65 -5.18
CA LEU A 45 6.13 0.21 -6.41
C LEU A 45 6.80 1.39 -7.15
N GLN A 46 6.13 2.54 -7.23
CA GLN A 46 6.71 3.74 -7.84
C GLN A 46 7.95 4.22 -7.06
N ALA A 47 7.87 4.27 -5.73
CA ALA A 47 9.00 4.67 -4.88
C ALA A 47 10.20 3.73 -5.07
N ILE A 48 9.96 2.42 -5.15
CA ILE A 48 11.02 1.44 -5.44
C ILE A 48 11.62 1.67 -6.83
N GLU A 49 10.81 1.89 -7.85
CA GLU A 49 11.30 2.12 -9.22
C GLU A 49 12.17 3.38 -9.31
N GLU A 50 11.75 4.47 -8.65
CA GLU A 50 12.52 5.71 -8.56
C GLU A 50 13.86 5.49 -7.85
N TYR A 51 13.84 4.79 -6.72
CA TYR A 51 15.06 4.45 -5.99
C TYR A 51 16.02 3.58 -6.82
N GLU A 52 15.51 2.56 -7.52
CA GLU A 52 16.33 1.74 -8.40
C GLU A 52 16.96 2.55 -9.54
N LYS A 53 16.20 3.47 -10.16
CA LYS A 53 16.75 4.38 -11.19
C LYS A 53 17.84 5.27 -10.61
N TYR A 54 17.63 5.82 -9.40
CA TYR A 54 18.61 6.64 -8.70
C TYR A 54 19.92 5.88 -8.45
N ILE A 55 19.85 4.63 -7.98
CA ILE A 55 21.02 3.77 -7.79
C ILE A 55 21.71 3.48 -9.14
N ARG A 56 20.95 3.11 -10.19
CA ARG A 56 21.51 2.76 -11.51
C ARG A 56 22.26 3.93 -12.16
N GLN A 57 21.89 5.15 -11.83
CA GLN A 57 22.60 6.37 -12.25
C GLN A 57 23.89 6.63 -11.47
N GLY A 58 24.24 5.77 -10.51
CA GLY A 58 25.46 5.89 -9.69
C GLY A 58 25.31 6.87 -8.53
N ASN A 59 24.09 7.29 -8.19
CA ASN A 59 23.86 8.24 -7.10
C ASN A 59 23.78 7.56 -5.71
N ASN A 60 24.19 6.30 -5.59
CA ASN A 60 24.08 5.57 -4.34
C ASN A 60 24.99 6.17 -3.26
N LYS A 61 24.41 6.56 -2.12
CA LYS A 61 25.15 6.98 -0.92
C LYS A 61 25.34 5.79 0.01
N ILE A 62 26.59 5.36 0.20
CA ILE A 62 26.95 4.35 1.20
C ILE A 62 27.47 5.11 2.42
N VAL A 63 26.83 4.92 3.57
CA VAL A 63 27.19 5.56 4.84
C VAL A 63 27.48 4.48 5.86
N ALA A 64 28.50 4.67 6.70
CA ALA A 64 28.79 3.71 7.77
C ALA A 64 27.70 3.75 8.85
N HIS A 65 27.54 2.63 9.55
CA HIS A 65 26.51 2.49 10.58
C HIS A 65 26.64 3.52 11.72
N ASP A 66 27.87 3.82 12.17
CA ASP A 66 28.08 4.81 13.24
C ASP A 66 27.77 6.25 12.79
N ASP A 67 28.03 6.56 11.52
CA ASP A 67 27.78 7.90 10.95
C ASP A 67 26.27 8.17 10.84
N ILE A 68 25.49 7.18 10.36
CA ILE A 68 24.04 7.35 10.22
C ILE A 68 23.33 7.44 11.58
N LEU A 69 23.82 6.71 12.60
CA LEU A 69 23.28 6.80 13.95
C LEU A 69 23.52 8.17 14.58
N SER A 70 24.69 8.76 14.32
CA SER A 70 25.03 10.11 14.77
C SER A 70 24.17 11.17 14.06
N GLU A 71 23.97 11.04 12.74
CA GLU A 71 23.11 11.93 11.93
C GLU A 71 21.64 11.87 12.37
N ALA A 72 21.14 10.68 12.73
CA ALA A 72 19.76 10.46 13.19
C ALA A 72 19.52 10.85 14.67
N GLY A 73 20.55 11.24 15.43
CA GLY A 73 20.43 11.59 16.84
C GLY A 73 20.19 10.40 17.78
N LEU A 74 20.64 9.22 17.37
CA LEU A 74 20.49 7.96 18.13
C LEU A 74 21.75 7.57 18.91
N LYS A 75 22.79 8.41 18.88
CA LYS A 75 24.07 8.27 19.62
C LYS A 75 24.56 9.62 20.13
#